data_AF-A0A9Q0PFZ1-F1
#
_entry.id   AF-A0A9Q0PFZ1-F1
#
_cell.length_a   1.000
_cell.length_b   1.000
_cell.length_c   1.000
_cell.angle_alpha   90.00
_cell.angle_beta   90.00
_cell.angle_gamma   90.00
#
_symmetry.space_group_name_H-M   'P 1'
#
loop_
_entity.id
_entity.type
_entity.pdbx_description
1 polymer ?
#
loop_
_entity_poly.entity_id
_entity_poly.type
_entity_poly.pdbx_seq_one_letter_code
_entity_poly.pdbx_strand_id
1 'polypeptide(L)'
;MDSAFKQSYVNGLGPLTDLPLKVKKRIVSMEGKDVELVVEKQLYQVDMNGTNNRLSILVGQVIAKTFLKDEEKRALIDGDCLKVNILKPSLEMVSDMNLK
;
A
#
# COMPACT_ATOMS: atom_id res chain seq x y z
N MET A 1 -1.48 4.26 32.73
CA MET A 1 -1.74 5.18 31.60
C MET A 1 -1.65 4.35 30.34
N ASP A 2 -2.73 3.65 30.00
CA ASP A 2 -2.80 2.89 28.75
C ASP A 2 -3.39 3.81 27.68
N SER A 3 -2.54 4.25 26.76
CA SER A 3 -2.95 4.98 25.58
C SER A 3 -3.59 3.99 24.62
N ALA A 4 -4.92 3.93 24.62
CA ALA A 4 -5.69 3.15 23.67
C ALA A 4 -5.40 3.68 22.25
N PHE A 5 -4.76 2.84 21.44
CA PHE A 5 -4.61 3.04 20.01
C PHE A 5 -6.03 3.25 19.42
N LYS A 6 -6.34 4.47 18.98
CA LYS A 6 -7.63 4.75 18.34
C LYS A 6 -7.67 4.00 17.02
N GLN A 7 -8.42 2.91 16.99
CA GLN A 7 -8.70 2.16 15.78
C GLN A 7 -9.65 2.99 14.91
N SER A 8 -9.13 3.60 13.85
CA SER A 8 -9.95 4.25 12.84
C SER A 8 -10.61 3.18 11.97
N TYR A 9 -11.92 3.29 11.79
CA TYR A 9 -12.69 2.42 10.91
C TYR A 9 -12.61 2.98 9.49
N VAL A 10 -12.24 2.13 8.53
CA VAL A 10 -12.31 2.45 7.10
C VAL A 10 -13.68 1.99 6.61
N ASN A 11 -14.45 2.87 5.95
CA ASN A 11 -15.81 2.54 5.51
C ASN A 11 -15.84 1.22 4.69
N GLY A 12 -16.46 0.18 5.25
CA GLY A 12 -16.63 -1.13 4.61
C GLY A 12 -15.58 -2.20 4.95
N LEU A 13 -14.57 -1.89 5.75
CA LEU A 13 -13.57 -2.84 6.25
C LEU A 13 -13.59 -2.83 7.78
N GLY A 14 -13.35 -3.99 8.38
CA GLY A 14 -13.35 -4.17 9.84
C GLY A 14 -12.29 -3.31 10.56
N PRO A 15 -12.07 -3.52 11.87
CA PRO A 15 -10.99 -2.85 12.58
C PRO A 15 -9.66 -3.06 11.82
N LEU A 16 -8.90 -1.98 11.61
CA LEU A 16 -7.58 -2.00 10.95
C LEU A 16 -6.76 -3.19 11.46
N THR A 17 -6.64 -4.25 10.68
CA THR A 17 -5.86 -5.41 11.11
C THR A 17 -4.41 -5.02 11.14
N ASP A 18 -3.78 -5.20 12.30
CA ASP A 18 -2.36 -4.94 12.44
C ASP A 18 -1.57 -5.78 11.41
N LEU A 19 -0.60 -5.17 10.74
CA LEU A 19 0.15 -5.84 9.68
C LEU A 19 0.84 -7.09 10.25
N PRO A 20 0.70 -8.29 9.63
CA PRO A 20 1.24 -9.51 10.20
C PRO A 20 2.74 -9.40 10.52
N LEU A 21 3.17 -9.90 11.68
CA LEU A 21 4.55 -9.74 12.16
C LEU A 21 5.61 -10.21 11.16
N LYS A 22 5.34 -11.28 10.41
CA LYS A 22 6.22 -11.78 9.35
C LYS A 22 6.45 -10.75 8.23
N VAL A 23 5.42 -9.99 7.88
CA VAL A 23 5.49 -8.93 6.86
C VAL A 23 6.26 -7.74 7.42
N LYS A 24 5.98 -7.32 8.67
CA LYS A 24 6.75 -6.25 9.35
C LYS A 24 8.25 -6.56 9.38
N LYS A 25 8.62 -7.77 9.82
CA LYS A 25 10.03 -8.22 9.83
C LYS A 25 10.65 -8.20 8.44
N ARG A 26 9.88 -8.57 7.40
CA ARG A 26 10.35 -8.56 6.02
C ARG A 26 10.60 -7.13 5.52
N ILE A 27 9.71 -6.19 5.80
CA ILE A 27 9.89 -4.76 5.46
C ILE A 27 11.16 -4.21 6.12
N VAL A 28 11.36 -4.50 7.40
CA VAL A 28 12.59 -4.07 8.13
C VAL A 28 13.85 -4.70 7.51
N SER A 29 13.81 -5.97 7.12
CA SER A 29 14.95 -6.62 6.45
C SER A 29 15.28 -6.03 5.07
N MET A 30 14.34 -5.28 4.49
CA MET A 30 14.50 -4.54 3.23
C MET A 30 14.87 -3.07 3.48
N GLU A 31 15.30 -2.72 4.70
CA GLU A 31 15.60 -1.35 5.14
C GLU A 31 14.42 -0.38 5.06
N GLY A 32 13.19 -0.91 4.96
CA GLY A 32 11.97 -0.12 4.98
C GLY A 32 11.75 0.54 6.33
N LYS A 33 11.34 1.81 6.29
CA LYS A 33 11.08 2.68 7.46
C LYS A 33 9.70 3.32 7.30
N ASP A 34 9.21 3.96 8.37
CA ASP A 34 7.97 4.75 8.35
C ASP A 34 6.76 3.97 7.79
N VAL A 35 6.54 2.77 8.31
CA VAL A 35 5.49 1.86 7.81
C VAL A 35 4.11 2.43 8.10
N GLU A 36 3.38 2.75 7.02
CA GLU A 36 2.02 3.29 7.06
C GLU A 36 1.08 2.46 6.16
N LEU A 37 -0.15 2.24 6.61
CA LEU A 37 -1.18 1.64 5.75
C LEU A 37 -1.79 2.71 4.84
N VAL A 38 -1.45 2.64 3.55
CA VAL A 38 -1.96 3.60 2.55
C VAL A 38 -3.35 3.22 2.04
N VAL A 39 -3.55 1.94 1.74
CA VAL A 39 -4.82 1.41 1.21
C VAL A 39 -4.95 -0.07 1.58
N GLU A 40 -6.16 -0.47 1.91
CA GLU A 40 -6.57 -1.88 1.96
C GLU A 40 -7.70 -2.07 0.94
N LYS A 41 -7.57 -3.08 0.07
CA LYS A 41 -8.53 -3.34 -1.00
C LYS A 41 -8.86 -4.81 -1.06
N GLN A 42 -10.15 -5.13 -1.00
CA GLN A 42 -10.64 -6.42 -1.41
C GLN A 42 -10.51 -6.55 -2.94
N LEU A 43 -9.90 -7.64 -3.38
CA LEU A 43 -9.79 -7.96 -4.81
C LEU A 43 -11.15 -8.46 -5.31
N TYR A 44 -11.68 -7.81 -6.33
CA TYR A 44 -12.91 -8.24 -7.00
C TYR A 44 -12.59 -8.98 -8.29
N GLN A 45 -13.58 -9.66 -8.86
CA GLN A 45 -13.42 -10.40 -10.12
C GLN A 45 -12.81 -9.55 -11.25
N VAL A 46 -13.14 -8.26 -11.29
CA VAL A 46 -12.62 -7.32 -12.28
C VAL A 46 -11.12 -7.04 -12.14
N ASP A 47 -10.57 -7.13 -10.92
CA ASP A 47 -9.14 -6.97 -10.62
C ASP A 47 -8.36 -8.25 -10.95
N MET A 48 -9.01 -9.42 -10.82
CA MET A 48 -8.39 -10.73 -11.04
C MET A 48 -8.53 -11.24 -12.49
N ASN A 49 -9.25 -10.52 -13.34
CA ASN A 49 -9.39 -10.89 -14.75
C ASN A 49 -8.06 -10.63 -15.49
N GLY A 50 -7.45 -11.71 -15.99
CA GLY A 50 -6.17 -11.68 -16.72
C GLY A 50 -6.16 -10.87 -18.02
N THR A 51 -7.32 -10.42 -18.52
CA THR A 51 -7.38 -9.50 -19.67
C THR A 51 -7.34 -8.03 -19.27
N ASN A 52 -7.72 -7.70 -18.03
CA ASN A 52 -7.86 -6.31 -17.60
C ASN A 52 -6.53 -5.69 -17.16
N ASN A 53 -5.57 -6.52 -16.71
CA ASN A 53 -4.20 -6.13 -16.32
C ASN A 53 -4.13 -4.87 -15.44
N ARG A 54 -5.14 -4.64 -14.60
CA ARG A 54 -5.27 -3.44 -13.78
C ARG A 54 -5.84 -3.76 -12.41
N LEU A 55 -5.35 -3.04 -11.41
CA LEU A 55 -5.91 -3.01 -10.07
C LEU A 55 -6.62 -1.68 -9.89
N SER A 56 -7.94 -1.67 -9.78
CA SER A 56 -8.70 -0.42 -9.65
C SER A 56 -8.86 -0.01 -8.20
N ILE A 57 -8.10 0.99 -7.76
CA ILE A 57 -8.21 1.54 -6.40
C ILE A 57 -9.08 2.80 -6.46
N LEU A 58 -10.15 2.84 -5.67
CA LEU A 58 -10.98 4.04 -5.57
C LEU A 58 -10.30 5.06 -4.66
N VAL A 59 -10.28 6.34 -5.06
CA VAL A 59 -9.65 7.43 -4.27
C VAL A 59 -10.22 7.51 -2.84
N GLY A 60 -11.50 7.17 -2.66
CA GLY A 60 -12.16 7.11 -1.36
C GLY A 60 -11.63 6.02 -0.42
N GLN A 61 -10.95 4.99 -0.96
CA GLN A 61 -10.36 3.89 -0.18
C GLN A 61 -8.93 4.19 0.31
N VAL A 62 -8.29 5.23 -0.23
CA VAL A 62 -6.95 5.64 0.23
C VAL A 62 -7.08 6.28 1.61
N ILE A 63 -6.41 5.70 2.60
CA ILE A 63 -6.47 6.10 4.02
C ILE A 63 -5.45 7.20 4.28
N ALA A 64 -4.17 6.94 3.96
CA ALA A 64 -3.09 7.92 4.10
C ALA A 64 -3.12 8.88 2.91
N LYS A 65 -3.49 10.15 3.14
CA LYS A 65 -3.57 11.16 2.06
C LYS A 65 -2.25 11.85 1.77
N THR A 66 -1.29 11.74 2.68
CA THR A 66 -0.01 12.46 2.64
C THR A 66 1.21 11.53 2.60
N PHE A 67 1.01 10.30 2.10
CA PHE A 67 2.06 9.27 2.06
C PHE A 67 3.17 9.55 1.02
N LEU A 68 2.88 10.38 0.01
CA LEU A 68 3.88 10.82 -0.97
C LEU A 68 4.60 12.08 -0.50
N LYS A 69 5.92 12.09 -0.66
CA LYS A 69 6.77 13.28 -0.53
C LYS A 69 6.52 14.23 -1.69
N ASP A 70 6.85 15.50 -1.51
CA ASP A 70 6.58 16.51 -2.52
C ASP A 70 7.40 16.28 -3.80
N GLU A 71 8.60 15.71 -3.68
CA GLU A 71 9.43 15.30 -4.81
C GLU A 71 8.76 14.19 -5.62
N GLU A 72 8.16 13.21 -4.96
CA GLU A 72 7.46 12.09 -5.60
C GLU A 72 6.18 12.57 -6.31
N LYS A 73 5.46 13.52 -5.70
CA LYS A 73 4.30 14.16 -6.35
C LYS A 73 4.70 14.92 -7.61
N ARG A 74 5.81 15.68 -7.56
CA ARG A 74 6.31 16.41 -8.74
C ARG A 74 6.68 15.46 -9.87
N ALA A 75 7.41 14.37 -9.57
CA ALA A 75 7.75 13.36 -10.56
C ALA A 75 6.50 12.78 -11.26
N LEU A 76 5.44 12.47 -10.50
CA LEU A 76 4.19 11.98 -11.08
C LEU A 76 3.47 13.04 -11.96
N ILE A 77 3.53 14.33 -11.60
CA ILE A 77 2.96 15.42 -12.41
C ILE A 77 3.72 15.56 -13.74
N ASP A 78 5.03 15.38 -13.71
CA ASP A 78 5.91 15.47 -14.89
C ASP A 78 5.80 14.23 -15.82
N GLY A 79 4.98 13.24 -15.43
CA GLY A 79 4.75 12.01 -16.20
C GLY A 79 5.78 10.91 -15.97
N ASP A 80 6.65 11.08 -14.98
CA ASP A 80 7.59 10.05 -14.55
C ASP A 80 6.85 8.92 -13.79
N CYS A 81 7.58 7.85 -13.53
CA CYS A 81 7.09 6.72 -12.74
C CYS A 81 7.92 6.56 -11.47
N LEU A 82 7.25 6.10 -10.42
CA LEU A 82 7.91 5.73 -9.18
C LEU A 82 8.37 4.28 -9.29
N LYS A 83 9.68 4.07 -9.13
CA LYS A 83 10.22 2.72 -8.99
C LYS A 83 9.96 2.22 -7.58
N VAL A 84 9.21 1.11 -7.48
CA VAL A 84 8.82 0.52 -6.21
C VAL A 84 9.17 -0.96 -6.16
N ASN A 85 9.32 -1.46 -4.94
CA ASN A 85 9.45 -2.89 -4.66
C ASN A 85 8.09 -3.46 -4.26
N ILE A 86 7.69 -4.57 -4.86
CA ILE A 86 6.47 -5.29 -4.51
C ILE A 86 6.82 -6.53 -3.69
N LEU A 87 6.19 -6.67 -2.53
CA LEU A 87 6.27 -7.88 -1.73
C LEU A 87 5.10 -8.81 -2.06
N LYS A 88 5.41 -9.98 -2.65
CA LYS A 88 4.40 -11.00 -2.96
C LYS A 88 3.84 -11.62 -1.68
N PRO A 89 2.69 -12.34 -1.76
CA PRO A 89 2.19 -13.13 -0.63
C PRO A 89 3.19 -14.14 -0.07
N SER A 90 4.12 -14.64 -0.90
CA SER A 90 5.23 -15.52 -0.51
C SER A 90 6.36 -14.80 0.26
N LEU A 91 6.29 -13.48 0.44
CA LEU A 91 7.33 -12.60 0.99
C LEU A 91 8.59 -12.47 0.11
N GLU A 92 8.49 -12.92 -1.14
CA GLU A 92 9.45 -12.63 -2.20
C GLU A 92 9.28 -11.21 -2.70
N MET A 93 10.41 -10.54 -2.95
CA MET A 93 10.44 -9.18 -3.45
C MET A 93 10.58 -9.19 -4.97
N VAL A 94 9.79 -8.35 -5.63
CA VAL A 94 9.95 -7.99 -7.05
C VAL A 94 10.37 -6.54 -7.08
N SER A 95 11.55 -6.26 -7.62
CA SER A 95 12.10 -4.91 -7.73
C SER A 95 11.70 -4.24 -9.03
N ASP A 96 11.98 -2.93 -9.11
CA ASP A 96 11.95 -2.14 -10.34
C ASP A 96 10.58 -2.12 -11.04
N MET A 97 9.51 -2.24 -10.25
CA MET A 97 8.16 -2.07 -10.74
C MET A 97 7.89 -0.57 -10.92
N ASN A 98 7.39 -0.19 -12.09
CA ASN A 98 7.00 1.18 -12.37
C ASN A 98 5.56 1.40 -11.93
N LEU A 99 5.36 2.24 -10.93
CA LEU A 99 4.06 2.74 -10.53
C LEU A 99 3.82 4.10 -11.20
N LYS A 100 2.70 4.23 -11.91
CA LYS A 100 2.24 5.43 -12.60
C LYS A 100 0.86 5.81 -12.11
#